data_AF-T1IVL7-F1
#
_entry.id   AF-T1IVL7-F1
#
_cell.length_a   1.000
_cell.length_b   1.000
_cell.length_c   1.000
_cell.angle_alpha   90.00
_cell.angle_beta   90.00
_cell.angle_gamma   90.00
#
_symmetry.space_group_name_H-M   'P 1'
#
loop_
_entity.id
_entity.type
_entity.pdbx_description
1 polymer ?
#
loop_
_entity_poly.entity_id
_entity_poly.type
_entity_poly.pdbx_seq_one_letter_code
_entity_poly.pdbx_strand_id
1 'polypeptide(L)'
;MRFLQLNKNVGKSPYNTILEFRCEPNFVLNRSELFELMIKEQGLTFWFRFWLTFCFHPGCQDLIAIQELWPEVLSFVKMGIHRRFLQDSHENVCKYCMNEVIRPMLLKSQEKKPFFKKKLPEERSADQLHELVSKCATMAFGSALCEVFFKWLVANYVDDNCQCYWTIPAEYLDPKFKPRLLEEFLVIQWKGNLSKLLGVAKDQVPWVTKLLNGNKDQIFGEDEDKNAYKYNSAKFLQEVVEYIHNKNRNRRNVTGDNGDGEEISTKKTFVPKAFALKPSNSNTMEAKKFRQCSYCKAYEEGSRKFKKCKRCVDEKWKETRYYCDAVCQIDDWYQVHHEEHTRYKEHKLVKTRDNRAKTV
;
A
#
# COMPACT_ATOMS: atom_id res chain seq x y z
N MET A 1 17.96 5.94 18.37
CA MET A 1 16.83 5.74 17.42
C MET A 1 15.63 6.60 17.85
N ARG A 2 14.58 6.75 17.03
CA ARG A 2 13.32 7.39 17.47
C ARG A 2 12.28 6.34 17.86
N PHE A 3 11.48 6.60 18.89
CA PHE A 3 10.50 5.64 19.38
C PHE A 3 9.30 5.49 18.44
N LEU A 4 9.09 4.28 17.95
CA LEU A 4 8.06 3.97 16.96
C LEU A 4 7.32 2.69 17.32
N GLN A 5 6.12 2.80 17.87
CA GLN A 5 5.30 1.64 18.17
C GLN A 5 4.96 0.87 16.89
N LEU A 6 5.46 -0.37 16.79
CA LEU A 6 5.18 -1.30 15.71
C LEU A 6 3.96 -2.17 15.97
N ASN A 7 3.54 -2.29 17.23
CA ASN A 7 2.31 -3.01 17.59
C ASN A 7 1.11 -2.28 16.96
N LYS A 8 0.30 -3.02 16.20
CA LYS A 8 -0.85 -2.43 15.51
C LYS A 8 -2.00 -2.20 16.48
N ASN A 9 -2.62 -1.03 16.37
CA ASN A 9 -3.92 -0.79 16.96
C ASN A 9 -4.96 -1.58 16.16
N VAL A 10 -5.78 -2.36 16.86
CA VAL A 10 -6.87 -3.14 16.26
C VAL A 10 -7.75 -2.21 15.42
N GLY A 11 -7.92 -2.53 14.13
CA GLY A 11 -8.82 -1.80 13.22
C GLY A 11 -8.21 -0.66 12.39
N LYS A 12 -6.97 -0.22 12.63
CA LYS A 12 -6.29 0.79 11.77
C LYS A 12 -5.22 0.15 10.90
N SER A 13 -5.42 0.17 9.58
CA SER A 13 -4.40 -0.25 8.59
C SER A 13 -3.43 0.91 8.28
N PRO A 14 -2.22 0.63 7.79
CA PRO A 14 -1.32 1.68 7.28
C PRO A 14 -1.97 2.55 6.21
N TYR A 15 -2.81 1.93 5.37
CA TYR A 15 -3.57 2.64 4.35
C TYR A 15 -4.56 3.64 4.96
N ASN A 16 -5.24 3.29 6.05
CA ASN A 16 -6.13 4.21 6.77
C ASN A 16 -5.34 5.42 7.29
N THR A 17 -4.14 5.20 7.84
CA THR A 17 -3.25 6.27 8.31
C THR A 17 -2.79 7.17 7.17
N ILE A 18 -2.47 6.60 6.00
CA ILE A 18 -2.14 7.39 4.81
C ILE A 18 -3.30 8.30 4.40
N LEU A 19 -4.53 7.79 4.39
CA LEU A 19 -5.71 8.58 4.04
C LEU A 19 -6.00 9.67 5.09
N GLU A 20 -5.85 9.34 6.37
CA GLU A 20 -6.12 10.22 7.51
C GLU A 20 -5.10 11.38 7.57
N PHE A 21 -3.80 11.08 7.42
CA PHE A 21 -2.72 12.04 7.63
C PHE A 21 -2.04 12.52 6.35
N ARG A 22 -2.51 12.09 5.18
CA ARG A 22 -1.95 12.45 3.85
C ARG A 22 -0.46 12.14 3.73
N CYS A 23 0.03 11.11 4.41
CA CYS A 23 1.43 10.67 4.34
C CYS A 23 1.68 9.70 3.16
N GLU A 24 1.06 9.97 2.02
CA GLU A 24 1.11 9.14 0.80
C GLU A 24 2.47 9.20 0.09
N PRO A 25 2.73 8.43 -0.99
CA PRO A 25 4.06 8.37 -1.62
C PRO A 25 4.68 9.73 -1.95
N ASN A 26 3.90 10.72 -2.40
CA ASN A 26 4.40 12.07 -2.65
C ASN A 26 4.96 12.75 -1.37
N PHE A 27 4.36 12.49 -0.22
CA PHE A 27 4.85 13.00 1.07
C PHE A 27 6.27 12.50 1.36
N VAL A 28 6.54 11.22 1.08
CA VAL A 28 7.86 10.59 1.22
C VAL A 28 8.84 11.11 0.17
N LEU A 29 8.42 11.14 -1.09
CA LEU A 29 9.29 11.58 -2.21
C LEU A 29 9.75 13.04 -2.06
N ASN A 30 8.89 13.92 -1.53
CA ASN A 30 9.25 15.31 -1.25
C ASN A 30 10.18 15.47 -0.02
N ARG A 31 10.46 14.39 0.70
CA ARG A 31 11.30 14.35 1.91
C ARG A 31 12.28 13.17 1.85
N SER A 32 12.78 12.87 0.65
CA SER A 32 13.63 11.69 0.41
C SER A 32 14.83 11.63 1.34
N GLU A 33 15.53 12.74 1.56
CA GLU A 33 16.71 12.80 2.43
C GLU A 33 16.38 12.41 3.88
N LEU A 34 15.24 12.88 4.41
CA LEU A 34 14.78 12.52 5.74
C LEU A 34 14.32 11.06 5.81
N PHE A 35 13.75 10.54 4.72
CA PHE A 35 13.37 9.13 4.63
C PHE A 35 14.61 8.23 4.65
N GLU A 36 15.64 8.57 3.88
CA GLU A 36 16.93 7.87 3.90
C GLU A 36 17.58 7.92 5.28
N LEU A 37 17.54 9.09 5.92
CA LEU A 37 18.03 9.25 7.30
C LEU A 37 17.27 8.35 8.28
N MET A 38 15.94 8.25 8.18
CA MET A 38 15.15 7.31 8.99
C MET A 38 15.62 5.87 8.81
N ILE A 39 15.80 5.43 7.55
CA ILE A 39 16.27 4.07 7.24
C ILE A 39 17.61 3.81 7.95
N LYS A 40 18.51 4.80 7.97
CA LYS A 40 19.81 4.70 8.64
C LYS A 40 19.69 4.67 10.16
N GLU A 41 18.96 5.61 10.75
CA GLU A 41 18.93 5.86 12.20
C GLU A 41 18.22 4.78 13.01
N GLN A 42 17.25 4.08 12.43
CA GLN A 42 16.47 3.07 13.16
C GLN A 42 17.22 1.76 13.37
N GLY A 43 18.16 1.43 12.48
CA GLY A 43 19.01 0.25 12.61
C GLY A 43 18.33 -1.08 12.26
N LEU A 44 19.16 -2.12 12.11
CA LEU A 44 18.75 -3.42 11.58
C LEU A 44 17.68 -4.12 12.44
N THR A 45 17.83 -4.11 13.77
CA THR A 45 16.89 -4.79 14.68
C THR A 45 15.49 -4.22 14.58
N PHE A 46 15.36 -2.89 14.47
CA PHE A 46 14.08 -2.24 14.24
C PHE A 46 13.47 -2.68 12.91
N TRP A 47 14.24 -2.59 11.81
CA TRP A 47 13.73 -2.93 10.49
C TRP A 47 13.38 -4.41 10.33
N PHE A 48 14.13 -5.30 10.96
CA PHE A 48 13.80 -6.72 11.04
C PHE A 48 12.43 -6.93 11.69
N ARG A 49 12.19 -6.29 12.84
CA ARG A 49 10.92 -6.38 13.57
C ARG A 49 9.77 -5.73 12.80
N PHE A 50 10.01 -4.61 12.15
CA PHE A 50 9.04 -3.96 11.27
C PHE A 50 8.61 -4.88 10.12
N TRP A 51 9.58 -5.46 9.40
CA TRP A 51 9.31 -6.40 8.31
C TRP A 51 8.59 -7.66 8.82
N LEU A 52 8.98 -8.19 9.98
CA LEU A 52 8.32 -9.35 10.57
C LEU A 52 6.87 -9.04 10.94
N THR A 53 6.62 -7.88 11.56
CA THR A 53 5.25 -7.41 11.83
C THR A 53 4.43 -7.27 10.55
N PHE A 54 5.02 -6.74 9.47
CA PHE A 54 4.37 -6.69 8.17
C PHE A 54 4.04 -8.09 7.64
N CYS A 55 4.92 -9.07 7.84
CA CYS A 55 4.70 -10.44 7.42
C CYS A 55 3.49 -11.08 8.11
N PHE A 56 3.23 -10.78 9.38
CA PHE A 56 2.04 -11.28 10.08
C PHE A 56 0.80 -10.44 9.79
N HIS A 57 0.99 -9.13 9.60
CA HIS A 57 -0.09 -8.17 9.47
C HIS A 57 0.17 -7.25 8.27
N PRO A 58 -0.07 -7.70 7.02
CA PRO A 58 0.21 -6.89 5.83
C PRO A 58 -0.70 -5.64 5.74
N GLY A 59 -1.74 -5.54 6.57
CA GLY A 59 -2.62 -4.36 6.62
C GLY A 59 -3.61 -4.28 5.46
N CYS A 60 -3.71 -5.34 4.65
CA CYS A 60 -4.67 -5.47 3.56
C CYS A 60 -5.44 -6.78 3.72
N GLN A 61 -6.78 -6.70 3.74
CA GLN A 61 -7.67 -7.85 3.92
C GLN A 61 -7.51 -8.91 2.82
N ASP A 62 -7.17 -8.50 1.60
CA ASP A 62 -6.95 -9.43 0.49
C ASP A 62 -5.64 -10.21 0.66
N LEU A 63 -4.59 -9.57 1.16
CA LEU A 63 -3.32 -10.25 1.48
C LEU A 63 -3.44 -11.16 2.70
N ILE A 64 -4.27 -10.79 3.69
CA ILE A 64 -4.59 -11.66 4.84
C ILE A 64 -5.28 -12.93 4.34
N ALA A 65 -6.30 -12.79 3.50
CA ALA A 65 -6.99 -13.95 2.92
C ALA A 65 -6.04 -14.83 2.07
N ILE A 66 -5.17 -14.23 1.26
CA ILE A 66 -4.16 -14.97 0.49
C ILE A 66 -3.18 -15.69 1.42
N GLN A 67 -2.78 -15.08 2.53
CA GLN A 67 -1.88 -15.70 3.50
C GLN A 67 -2.50 -16.91 4.21
N GLU A 68 -3.81 -16.86 4.49
CA GLU A 68 -4.54 -17.96 5.12
C GLU A 68 -4.77 -19.12 4.17
N LEU A 69 -5.12 -18.82 2.91
CA LEU A 69 -5.42 -19.83 1.91
C LEU A 69 -4.15 -20.41 1.26
N TRP A 70 -3.14 -19.57 1.04
CA TRP A 70 -1.95 -19.85 0.22
C TRP A 70 -0.68 -19.21 0.82
N PRO A 71 -0.25 -19.66 2.02
CA PRO A 71 0.86 -19.06 2.74
C PRO A 71 2.19 -19.08 1.96
N GLU A 72 2.40 -20.05 1.08
CA GLU A 72 3.64 -20.23 0.31
C GLU A 72 3.85 -19.12 -0.72
N VAL A 73 2.80 -18.74 -1.46
CA VAL A 73 2.86 -17.68 -2.48
C VAL A 73 3.34 -16.36 -1.85
N LEU A 74 2.77 -16.01 -0.69
CA LEU A 74 3.14 -14.77 -0.01
C LEU A 74 4.50 -14.89 0.69
N SER A 75 4.93 -16.09 1.07
CA SER A 75 6.23 -16.32 1.72
C SER A 75 7.39 -15.94 0.79
N PHE A 76 7.34 -16.32 -0.50
CA PHE A 76 8.37 -15.93 -1.46
C PHE A 76 8.47 -14.41 -1.64
N VAL A 77 7.32 -13.72 -1.69
CA VAL A 77 7.31 -12.25 -1.79
C VAL A 77 7.92 -11.61 -0.53
N LYS A 78 7.57 -12.12 0.66
CA LYS A 78 8.14 -11.65 1.94
C LYS A 78 9.65 -11.87 2.01
N MET A 79 10.13 -13.03 1.55
CA MET A 79 11.56 -13.35 1.44
C MET A 79 12.26 -12.43 0.45
N GLY A 80 11.63 -12.10 -0.68
CA GLY A 80 12.15 -11.12 -1.65
C GLY A 80 12.31 -9.73 -1.04
N ILE A 81 11.28 -9.24 -0.32
CA ILE A 81 11.37 -7.98 0.43
C ILE A 81 12.50 -8.05 1.46
N HIS A 82 12.61 -9.15 2.21
CA HIS A 82 13.65 -9.36 3.21
C HIS A 82 15.06 -9.17 2.65
N ARG A 83 15.38 -9.91 1.57
CA ARG A 83 16.72 -9.87 0.95
C ARG A 83 17.11 -8.45 0.53
N ARG A 84 16.17 -7.70 -0.04
CA ARG A 84 16.42 -6.36 -0.60
C ARG A 84 16.37 -5.24 0.44
N PHE A 85 15.59 -5.42 1.50
CA PHE A 85 15.36 -4.39 2.50
C PHE A 85 16.28 -4.53 3.73
N LEU A 86 16.63 -5.76 4.12
CA LEU A 86 17.35 -6.04 5.37
C LEU A 86 18.78 -6.53 5.18
N GLN A 87 19.13 -7.05 4.00
CA GLN A 87 20.45 -7.66 3.75
C GLN A 87 21.33 -6.86 2.81
N ASP A 88 20.77 -5.88 2.10
CA ASP A 88 21.53 -5.05 1.16
C ASP A 88 22.20 -3.86 1.87
N SER A 89 23.11 -3.18 1.17
CA SER A 89 23.72 -1.94 1.64
C SER A 89 22.68 -0.84 1.84
N HIS A 90 22.95 0.08 2.77
CA HIS A 90 22.04 1.19 3.06
C HIS A 90 21.64 1.98 1.80
N GLU A 91 22.59 2.25 0.91
CA GLU A 91 22.34 2.95 -0.35
C GLU A 91 21.38 2.17 -1.27
N ASN A 92 21.58 0.86 -1.39
CA ASN A 92 20.71 0.00 -2.20
C ASN A 92 19.32 -0.16 -1.60
N VAL A 93 19.21 -0.26 -0.27
CA VAL A 93 17.93 -0.28 0.43
C VAL A 93 17.15 1.00 0.15
N CYS A 94 17.79 2.16 0.24
CA CYS A 94 17.16 3.45 -0.07
C CYS A 94 16.70 3.50 -1.53
N LYS A 95 17.54 3.07 -2.49
CA LYS A 95 17.15 2.97 -3.91
C LYS A 95 15.97 2.03 -4.13
N TYR A 96 15.98 0.86 -3.49
CA TYR A 96 14.89 -0.12 -3.55
C TYR A 96 13.59 0.49 -3.04
N CYS A 97 13.60 1.06 -1.83
CA CYS A 97 12.44 1.70 -1.24
C CYS A 97 11.91 2.81 -2.16
N MET A 98 12.77 3.70 -2.65
CA MET A 98 12.32 4.87 -3.41
C MET A 98 11.83 4.50 -4.81
N ASN A 99 12.57 3.66 -5.55
CA ASN A 99 12.31 3.42 -6.97
C ASN A 99 11.34 2.26 -7.22
N GLU A 100 11.31 1.27 -6.32
CA GLU A 100 10.61 0.02 -6.55
C GLU A 100 9.46 -0.23 -5.58
N VAL A 101 9.43 0.51 -4.46
CA VAL A 101 8.32 0.45 -3.49
C VAL A 101 7.48 1.71 -3.55
N ILE A 102 8.05 2.90 -3.28
CA ILE A 102 7.32 4.16 -3.11
C ILE A 102 6.90 4.77 -4.46
N ARG A 103 7.84 4.97 -5.41
CA ARG A 103 7.52 5.59 -6.70
C ARG A 103 6.47 4.82 -7.52
N PRO A 104 6.45 3.47 -7.56
CA PRO A 104 5.42 2.72 -8.27
C PRO A 104 4.00 2.88 -7.68
N MET A 105 3.89 3.31 -6.42
CA MET A 105 2.60 3.61 -5.80
C MET A 105 1.99 4.93 -6.29
N LEU A 106 2.75 5.77 -7.02
CA LEU A 106 2.18 6.94 -7.67
C LEU A 106 1.20 6.50 -8.76
N LEU A 107 -0.07 6.87 -8.59
CA LEU A 107 -1.09 6.72 -9.62
C LEU A 107 -0.71 7.57 -10.83
N LYS A 108 0.07 7.01 -11.76
CA LYS A 108 0.13 7.55 -13.12
C LYS A 108 -1.28 7.39 -13.68
N SER A 109 -1.87 8.49 -14.13
CA SER A 109 -3.08 8.49 -14.94
C SER A 109 -2.89 7.48 -16.07
N GLN A 110 -3.36 6.25 -15.88
CA GLN A 110 -3.35 5.28 -16.95
C GLN A 110 -4.39 5.80 -17.94
N GLU A 111 -3.93 6.28 -19.09
CA GLU A 111 -4.76 6.33 -20.28
C GLU A 111 -5.42 4.95 -20.39
N LYS A 112 -6.73 4.91 -20.20
CA LYS A 112 -7.52 3.68 -20.23
C LYS A 112 -7.37 3.07 -21.61
N LYS A 113 -6.37 2.19 -21.82
CA LYS A 113 -6.34 1.37 -23.01
C LYS A 113 -7.55 0.42 -22.96
N PRO A 114 -8.37 0.35 -24.03
CA PRO A 114 -9.55 -0.48 -24.05
C PRO A 114 -9.15 -1.95 -23.82
N PHE A 115 -9.78 -2.56 -22.82
CA PHE A 115 -9.50 -3.91 -22.36
C PHE A 115 -10.10 -4.93 -23.34
N PHE A 116 -9.36 -5.29 -24.39
CA PHE A 116 -9.74 -6.41 -25.25
C PHE A 116 -9.53 -7.72 -24.49
N LYS A 117 -10.64 -8.34 -24.06
CA LYS A 117 -10.64 -9.69 -23.48
C LYS A 117 -10.30 -10.72 -24.56
N LYS A 118 -9.02 -11.02 -24.77
CA LYS A 118 -8.61 -12.31 -25.34
C LYS A 118 -8.49 -13.31 -24.21
N LYS A 119 -9.15 -14.48 -24.33
CA LYS A 119 -8.86 -15.65 -23.50
C LYS A 119 -7.37 -15.97 -23.69
N LEU A 120 -6.59 -15.86 -22.62
CA LEU A 120 -5.16 -16.12 -22.62
C LEU A 120 -4.90 -17.59 -22.25
N PRO A 121 -3.83 -18.21 -22.79
CA PRO A 121 -3.42 -19.57 -22.46
C PRO A 121 -3.05 -19.73 -20.98
N GLU A 122 -3.37 -20.90 -20.40
CA GLU A 122 -3.32 -21.21 -18.97
C GLU A 122 -1.95 -20.97 -18.31
N GLU A 123 -0.84 -21.21 -19.00
CA GLU A 123 0.51 -20.99 -18.47
C GLU A 123 0.78 -19.52 -18.12
N ARG A 124 0.14 -18.55 -18.79
CA ARG A 124 0.29 -17.12 -18.46
C ARG A 124 -0.49 -16.69 -17.22
N SER A 125 -1.37 -17.53 -16.69
CA SER A 125 -2.21 -17.18 -15.53
C SER A 125 -1.42 -17.24 -14.20
N ALA A 126 -0.44 -18.14 -14.11
CA ALA A 126 0.43 -18.30 -12.95
C ALA A 126 1.26 -17.05 -12.70
N ASP A 127 2.00 -16.64 -13.73
CA ASP A 127 2.92 -15.50 -13.67
C ASP A 127 2.16 -14.20 -13.40
N GLN A 128 0.98 -14.06 -13.99
CA GLN A 128 0.10 -12.91 -13.75
C GLN A 128 -0.39 -12.85 -12.30
N LEU A 129 -0.71 -14.01 -11.70
CA LEU A 129 -1.11 -14.06 -10.30
C LEU A 129 0.07 -13.72 -9.39
N HIS A 130 1.24 -14.33 -9.60
CA HIS A 130 2.45 -14.02 -8.85
C HIS A 130 2.82 -12.54 -8.96
N GLU A 131 2.73 -11.97 -10.16
CA GLU A 131 2.95 -10.54 -10.40
C GLU A 131 1.93 -9.68 -9.66
N LEU A 132 0.65 -10.05 -9.68
CA LEU A 132 -0.41 -9.31 -8.99
C LEU A 132 -0.23 -9.37 -7.46
N VAL A 133 0.02 -10.55 -6.90
CA VAL A 133 0.26 -10.71 -5.45
C VAL A 133 1.50 -9.94 -5.04
N SER A 134 2.58 -10.03 -5.83
CA SER A 134 3.82 -9.28 -5.60
C SER A 134 3.59 -7.77 -5.60
N LYS A 135 2.82 -7.24 -6.56
CA LYS A 135 2.46 -5.82 -6.62
C LYS A 135 1.63 -5.42 -5.40
N CYS A 136 0.60 -6.19 -5.06
CA CYS A 136 -0.26 -5.90 -3.91
C CYS A 136 0.53 -5.89 -2.60
N ALA A 137 1.39 -6.89 -2.39
CA ALA A 137 2.26 -6.99 -1.22
C ALA A 137 3.27 -5.84 -1.17
N THR A 138 3.88 -5.48 -2.30
CA THR A 138 4.83 -4.36 -2.38
C THR A 138 4.15 -3.03 -2.08
N MET A 139 2.93 -2.78 -2.60
CA MET A 139 2.17 -1.57 -2.25
C MET A 139 1.77 -1.53 -0.78
N ALA A 140 1.39 -2.68 -0.20
CA ALA A 140 1.07 -2.77 1.22
C ALA A 140 2.30 -2.50 2.09
N PHE A 141 3.46 -3.03 1.70
CA PHE A 141 4.75 -2.76 2.34
C PHE A 141 5.13 -1.29 2.24
N GLY A 142 5.00 -0.69 1.06
CA GLY A 142 5.22 0.75 0.86
C GLY A 142 4.27 1.61 1.68
N SER A 143 3.02 1.19 1.83
CA SER A 143 2.07 1.89 2.70
C SER A 143 2.50 1.83 4.17
N ALA A 144 3.01 0.70 4.62
CA ALA A 144 3.59 0.57 5.96
C ALA A 144 4.84 1.44 6.16
N LEU A 145 5.70 1.56 5.14
CA LEU A 145 6.87 2.45 5.17
C LEU A 145 6.46 3.92 5.25
N CYS A 146 5.48 4.34 4.47
CA CYS A 146 4.91 5.69 4.52
C CYS A 146 4.38 6.05 5.92
N GLU A 147 3.61 5.14 6.53
CA GLU A 147 3.11 5.30 7.89
C GLU A 147 4.26 5.43 8.90
N VAL A 148 5.24 4.53 8.84
CA VAL A 148 6.40 4.54 9.74
C VAL A 148 7.20 5.84 9.60
N PHE A 149 7.39 6.32 8.38
CA PHE A 149 8.07 7.59 8.13
C PHE A 149 7.32 8.79 8.71
N PHE A 150 6.01 8.84 8.52
CA PHE A 150 5.19 9.88 9.14
C PHE A 150 5.32 9.87 10.67
N LYS A 151 5.19 8.70 11.29
CA LYS A 151 5.36 8.54 12.74
C LYS A 151 6.78 8.93 13.18
N TRP A 152 7.79 8.62 12.37
CA TRP A 152 9.19 8.93 12.68
C TRP A 152 9.45 10.42 12.74
N LEU A 153 8.87 11.20 11.82
CA LEU A 153 9.05 12.65 11.79
C LEU A 153 8.57 13.33 13.07
N VAL A 154 7.53 12.79 13.72
CA VAL A 154 6.92 13.34 14.95
C VAL A 154 7.33 12.59 16.22
N ALA A 155 8.16 11.57 16.12
CA ALA A 155 8.56 10.73 17.25
C ALA A 155 9.68 11.38 18.08
N ASN A 156 9.61 11.14 19.39
CA ASN A 156 10.67 11.51 20.32
C ASN A 156 11.88 10.57 20.20
N TYR A 157 13.07 11.09 20.50
CA TYR A 157 14.27 10.29 20.66
C TYR A 157 14.17 9.43 21.92
N VAL A 158 14.63 8.19 21.83
CA VAL A 158 14.75 7.27 22.98
C VAL A 158 16.10 6.59 22.96
N ASP A 159 16.51 6.10 24.13
CA ASP A 159 17.68 5.24 24.24
C ASP A 159 17.53 3.99 23.36
N ASP A 160 18.62 3.58 22.73
CA ASP A 160 18.69 2.46 21.77
C ASP A 160 18.33 1.11 22.41
N ASN A 161 18.29 1.05 23.74
CA ASN A 161 17.96 -0.17 24.50
C ASN A 161 16.46 -0.39 24.74
N CYS A 162 15.56 0.59 24.49
CA CYS A 162 14.12 0.35 24.74
C CYS A 162 13.55 -0.59 23.68
N GLN A 163 13.22 -1.82 24.06
CA GLN A 163 12.52 -2.77 23.19
C GLN A 163 10.99 -2.70 23.31
N CYS A 164 10.49 -1.75 24.10
CA CYS A 164 9.09 -1.50 24.40
C CYS A 164 8.19 -1.21 23.16
N TYR A 165 8.80 -0.96 22.00
CA TYR A 165 8.13 -0.60 20.75
C TYR A 165 7.57 -1.80 19.95
N TRP A 166 7.95 -3.03 20.30
CA TRP A 166 7.57 -4.23 19.58
C TRP A 166 7.46 -5.46 20.49
N THR A 167 6.51 -6.33 20.20
CA THR A 167 6.35 -7.62 20.87
C THR A 167 6.49 -8.77 19.87
N ILE A 168 7.20 -9.82 20.27
CA ILE A 168 7.30 -11.06 19.49
C ILE A 168 5.92 -11.67 19.25
N PRO A 169 5.65 -12.23 18.05
CA PRO A 169 4.44 -13.01 17.82
C PRO A 169 4.29 -14.10 18.87
N ALA A 170 3.12 -14.17 19.51
CA ALA A 170 2.88 -15.09 20.62
C ALA A 170 3.03 -16.56 20.17
N GLU A 171 2.71 -16.84 18.91
CA GLU A 171 2.84 -18.15 18.29
C GLU A 171 4.29 -18.66 18.30
N TYR A 172 5.28 -17.77 18.20
CA TYR A 172 6.70 -18.17 18.20
C TYR A 172 7.19 -18.66 19.56
N LEU A 173 6.48 -18.29 20.63
CA LEU A 173 6.77 -18.72 22.01
C LEU A 173 6.08 -20.04 22.36
N ASP A 174 5.17 -20.55 21.52
CA ASP A 174 4.54 -21.84 21.73
C ASP A 174 5.54 -22.99 21.51
N PRO A 175 5.81 -23.85 22.51
CA PRO A 175 6.68 -25.02 22.33
C PRO A 175 6.22 -26.00 21.24
N LYS A 176 4.92 -25.97 20.88
CA LYS A 176 4.30 -26.78 19.83
C LYS A 176 4.25 -26.07 18.48
N PHE A 177 4.79 -24.85 18.38
CA PHE A 177 4.89 -24.12 17.13
C PHE A 177 5.56 -24.97 16.04
N LYS A 178 4.97 -24.96 14.84
CA LYS A 178 5.49 -25.65 13.67
C LYS A 178 6.01 -24.61 12.67
N PRO A 179 7.35 -24.48 12.52
CA PRO A 179 7.94 -23.63 11.51
C PRO A 179 7.40 -23.94 10.11
N ARG A 180 7.24 -22.89 9.30
CA ARG A 180 6.92 -22.99 7.87
C ARG A 180 8.08 -22.41 7.06
N LEU A 181 7.88 -22.27 5.75
CA LEU A 181 8.88 -21.75 4.81
C LEU A 181 9.52 -20.43 5.26
N LEU A 182 8.73 -19.51 5.84
CA LEU A 182 9.25 -18.23 6.31
C LEU A 182 10.22 -18.43 7.49
N GLU A 183 9.88 -19.28 8.46
CA GLU A 183 10.70 -19.53 9.64
C GLU A 183 11.95 -20.35 9.30
N GLU A 184 11.85 -21.31 8.39
CA GLU A 184 13.02 -22.01 7.83
C GLU A 184 13.99 -21.04 7.18
N PHE A 185 13.47 -20.16 6.31
CA PHE A 185 14.25 -19.08 5.71
C PHE A 185 14.93 -18.21 6.77
N LEU A 186 14.20 -17.77 7.80
CA LEU A 186 14.75 -16.92 8.86
C LEU A 186 15.91 -17.59 9.61
N VAL A 187 15.81 -18.88 9.90
CA VAL A 187 16.87 -19.64 10.57
C VAL A 187 18.10 -19.75 9.68
N ILE A 188 17.93 -20.00 8.38
CA ILE A 188 19.04 -20.08 7.42
C ILE A 188 19.76 -18.73 7.33
N GLN A 189 19.01 -17.65 7.18
CA GLN A 189 19.55 -16.32 6.94
C GLN A 189 20.23 -15.74 8.18
N TRP A 190 19.59 -15.82 9.35
CA TRP A 190 20.08 -15.15 10.56
C TRP A 190 20.83 -16.08 11.51
N LYS A 191 20.71 -17.40 11.32
CA LYS A 191 21.39 -18.42 12.11
C LYS A 191 21.19 -18.18 13.61
N GLY A 192 22.28 -18.24 14.39
CA GLY A 192 22.25 -17.96 15.83
C GLY A 192 21.88 -16.53 16.21
N ASN A 193 21.92 -15.56 15.27
CA ASN A 193 21.56 -14.17 15.52
C ASN A 193 20.04 -13.94 15.57
N LEU A 194 19.23 -14.90 15.09
CA LEU A 194 17.77 -14.75 15.02
C LEU A 194 17.14 -14.48 16.40
N SER A 195 17.59 -15.19 17.44
CA SER A 195 17.13 -14.98 18.83
C SER A 195 17.33 -13.53 19.31
N LYS A 196 18.48 -12.93 18.98
CA LYS A 196 18.78 -11.52 19.32
C LYS A 196 17.86 -10.55 18.60
N LEU A 197 17.63 -10.76 17.30
CA LEU A 197 16.72 -9.93 16.50
C LEU A 197 15.27 -10.02 17.02
N LEU A 198 14.85 -11.21 17.44
CA LEU A 198 13.57 -11.46 18.09
C LEU A 198 13.49 -10.93 19.53
N GLY A 199 14.60 -10.49 20.13
CA GLY A 199 14.61 -9.95 21.50
C GLY A 199 14.30 -10.98 22.58
N VAL A 200 14.62 -12.25 22.34
CA VAL A 200 14.31 -13.37 23.25
C VAL A 200 15.54 -14.22 23.51
N ALA A 201 15.55 -14.91 24.64
CA ALA A 201 16.55 -15.92 24.92
C ALA A 201 16.34 -17.18 24.04
N LYS A 202 17.41 -17.94 23.80
CA LYS A 202 17.40 -19.07 22.83
C LYS A 202 16.45 -20.21 23.24
N ASP A 203 16.25 -20.37 24.54
CA ASP A 203 15.35 -21.35 25.16
C ASP A 203 13.86 -21.00 24.98
N GLN A 204 13.54 -19.71 24.83
CA GLN A 204 12.16 -19.24 24.60
C GLN A 204 11.64 -19.54 23.18
N VAL A 205 12.54 -19.81 22.23
CA VAL A 205 12.22 -20.14 20.83
C VAL A 205 12.87 -21.47 20.43
N PRO A 206 12.45 -22.60 21.04
CA PRO A 206 13.14 -23.89 20.88
C PRO A 206 13.15 -24.40 19.43
N TRP A 207 12.20 -23.96 18.61
CA TRP A 207 12.12 -24.28 17.19
C TRP A 207 13.32 -23.76 16.38
N VAL A 208 13.93 -22.63 16.78
CA VAL A 208 15.14 -22.09 16.13
C VAL A 208 16.31 -23.06 16.30
N THR A 209 16.54 -23.51 17.53
CA THR A 209 17.62 -24.45 17.85
C THR A 209 17.40 -25.81 17.17
N LYS A 210 16.15 -26.29 17.14
CA LYS A 210 15.80 -27.54 16.43
C LYS A 210 16.12 -27.45 14.94
N LEU A 211 15.78 -26.33 14.27
CA LEU A 211 16.08 -26.14 12.86
C LEU A 211 17.58 -25.95 12.58
N LEU A 212 18.31 -25.26 13.45
CA LEU A 212 19.77 -25.09 13.31
C LEU A 212 20.54 -26.41 13.41
N ASN A 213 20.04 -27.34 14.21
CA ASN A 213 20.65 -28.64 14.47
C ASN A 213 20.12 -29.75 13.56
N GLY A 214 19.05 -29.50 12.80
CA GLY A 214 18.52 -30.42 11.78
C GLY A 214 19.47 -30.52 10.57
N ASN A 215 19.51 -31.69 9.92
CA ASN A 215 20.38 -31.96 8.77
C ASN A 215 20.22 -30.89 7.68
N LYS A 216 21.33 -30.20 7.39
CA LYS A 216 21.41 -29.08 6.44
C LYS A 216 21.18 -29.49 4.97
N ASP A 217 21.27 -30.79 4.68
CA ASP A 217 21.28 -31.33 3.31
C ASP A 217 19.90 -31.46 2.66
N GLN A 218 18.82 -31.20 3.39
CA GLN A 218 17.45 -31.24 2.83
C GLN A 218 16.83 -29.87 2.59
N ILE A 219 17.45 -28.78 3.04
CA ILE A 219 16.68 -27.55 3.27
C ILE A 219 16.57 -26.67 2.01
N PHE A 220 17.61 -26.52 1.18
CA PHE A 220 17.45 -25.98 -0.19
C PHE A 220 18.62 -26.46 -1.06
N GLY A 221 18.36 -27.39 -1.98
CA GLY A 221 19.23 -27.59 -3.14
C GLY A 221 19.16 -26.36 -4.04
N GLU A 222 20.23 -26.10 -4.79
CA GLU A 222 20.48 -24.96 -5.69
C GLU A 222 19.43 -24.71 -6.81
N ASP A 223 18.25 -25.33 -6.73
CA ASP A 223 17.13 -25.17 -7.65
C ASP A 223 16.02 -24.28 -7.02
N GLU A 224 16.32 -23.00 -6.72
CA GLU A 224 15.27 -22.02 -6.34
C GLU A 224 14.20 -21.88 -7.45
N ASP A 225 14.57 -22.07 -8.72
CA ASP A 225 13.64 -22.03 -9.84
C ASP A 225 12.65 -23.20 -9.85
N LYS A 226 13.06 -24.44 -9.52
CA LYS A 226 12.17 -25.61 -9.64
C LYS A 226 11.10 -25.70 -8.55
N ASN A 227 11.34 -25.14 -7.36
CA ASN A 227 10.36 -25.15 -6.27
C ASN A 227 9.27 -24.09 -6.42
N ALA A 228 9.54 -22.99 -7.14
CA ALA A 228 8.49 -22.06 -7.57
C ALA A 228 7.46 -22.75 -8.49
N TYR A 229 7.91 -23.70 -9.34
CA TYR A 229 7.04 -24.48 -10.22
C TYR A 229 6.18 -25.51 -9.49
N LYS A 230 6.54 -25.95 -8.28
CA LYS A 230 5.79 -26.99 -7.55
C LYS A 230 4.42 -26.49 -7.05
N TYR A 231 4.28 -25.18 -6.86
CA TYR A 231 3.02 -24.53 -6.44
C TYR A 231 2.21 -23.96 -7.62
N ASN A 232 2.70 -24.10 -8.85
CA ASN A 232 2.04 -23.71 -10.09
C ASN A 232 1.13 -24.82 -10.65
N SER A 233 0.44 -25.60 -9.81
CA SER A 233 -0.60 -26.48 -10.38
C SER A 233 -1.71 -25.58 -10.96
N ALA A 234 -2.06 -25.77 -12.23
CA ALA A 234 -3.08 -24.95 -12.90
C ALA A 234 -4.39 -24.86 -12.10
N LYS A 235 -4.73 -25.94 -11.37
CA LYS A 235 -5.86 -26.02 -10.46
C LYS A 235 -5.79 -25.04 -9.29
N PHE A 236 -4.63 -24.94 -8.64
CA PHE A 236 -4.40 -24.00 -7.53
C PHE A 236 -4.53 -22.54 -7.98
N LEU A 237 -3.95 -22.22 -9.14
CA LEU A 237 -4.00 -20.88 -9.72
C LEU A 237 -5.42 -20.50 -10.11
N GLN A 238 -6.18 -21.45 -10.65
CA GLN A 238 -7.59 -21.26 -10.97
C GLN A 238 -8.43 -20.96 -9.71
N GLU A 239 -8.21 -21.69 -8.62
CA GLU A 239 -8.91 -21.44 -7.34
C GLU A 239 -8.63 -20.03 -6.78
N VAL A 240 -7.39 -19.54 -6.89
CA VAL A 240 -7.00 -18.19 -6.44
C VAL A 240 -7.66 -17.11 -7.29
N VAL A 241 -7.55 -17.25 -8.62
CA VAL A 241 -8.11 -16.29 -9.57
C VAL A 241 -9.64 -16.24 -9.45
N GLU A 242 -10.29 -17.39 -9.29
CA GLU A 242 -11.74 -17.48 -9.04
C GLU A 242 -12.14 -16.83 -7.72
N TYR A 243 -11.38 -17.03 -6.63
CA TYR A 243 -11.64 -16.36 -5.36
C TYR A 243 -11.57 -14.84 -5.48
N ILE A 244 -10.49 -14.30 -6.07
CA ILE A 244 -10.30 -12.85 -6.25
C ILE A 244 -11.38 -12.27 -7.16
N HIS A 245 -11.72 -12.95 -8.25
CA HIS A 245 -12.78 -12.50 -9.16
C HIS A 245 -14.16 -12.54 -8.51
N ASN A 246 -14.50 -13.61 -7.77
CA ASN A 246 -15.79 -13.73 -7.10
C ASN A 246 -15.94 -12.68 -6.00
N LYS A 247 -14.88 -12.41 -5.21
CA LYS A 247 -14.88 -11.36 -4.20
C LYS A 247 -15.07 -9.96 -4.81
N ASN A 248 -14.37 -9.66 -5.91
CA ASN A 248 -14.51 -8.38 -6.61
C ASN A 248 -15.85 -8.22 -7.33
N ARG A 249 -16.42 -9.31 -7.85
CA ARG A 249 -17.76 -9.33 -8.45
C ARG A 249 -18.83 -9.07 -7.40
N ASN A 250 -18.72 -9.69 -6.24
CA ASN A 250 -19.64 -9.49 -5.13
C ASN A 250 -19.54 -8.05 -4.57
N ARG A 251 -18.33 -7.47 -4.49
CA ARG A 251 -18.16 -6.04 -4.12
C ARG A 251 -18.83 -5.08 -5.10
N ARG A 252 -18.72 -5.31 -6.41
CA ARG A 252 -19.39 -4.47 -7.43
C ARG A 252 -20.90 -4.59 -7.42
N ASN A 253 -21.42 -5.75 -7.05
CA ASN A 253 -22.86 -5.98 -6.93
C ASN A 253 -23.46 -5.34 -5.67
N VAL A 254 -22.67 -5.15 -4.61
CA VAL A 254 -23.11 -4.49 -3.36
C VAL A 254 -23.11 -2.97 -3.47
N THR A 255 -22.25 -2.37 -4.31
CA THR A 255 -22.25 -0.91 -4.56
C THR A 255 -23.26 -0.46 -5.63
N GLY A 256 -24.17 -1.35 -6.05
CA GLY A 256 -25.14 -1.12 -7.13
C GLY A 256 -26.59 -1.03 -6.67
N ASP A 257 -26.86 -1.00 -5.36
CA ASP A 257 -28.21 -0.80 -4.85
C ASP A 257 -28.18 0.11 -3.61
N ASN A 258 -29.25 0.87 -3.44
CA ASN A 258 -29.33 2.05 -2.57
C ASN A 258 -29.06 1.76 -1.08
N GLY A 259 -28.71 2.83 -0.35
CA GLY A 259 -28.31 2.80 1.05
C GLY A 259 -29.35 2.18 1.99
N ASP A 260 -28.85 1.55 3.04
CA ASP A 260 -29.00 2.00 4.42
C ASP A 260 -27.94 1.30 5.26
N GLY A 261 -27.37 2.03 6.22
CA GLY A 261 -26.41 1.48 7.15
C GLY A 261 -27.11 0.64 8.21
N GLU A 262 -26.72 -0.63 8.33
CA GLU A 262 -26.86 -1.38 9.57
C GLU A 262 -25.78 -2.46 9.65
N GLU A 263 -25.05 -2.47 10.76
CA GLU A 263 -24.13 -3.53 11.15
C GLU A 263 -24.90 -4.85 11.30
N ILE A 264 -24.53 -5.90 10.56
CA ILE A 264 -24.93 -7.26 10.93
C ILE A 264 -23.75 -8.24 10.87
N SER A 265 -23.55 -8.80 12.06
CA SER A 265 -22.71 -9.89 12.51
C SER A 265 -23.07 -11.26 11.91
N THR A 266 -22.08 -12.16 11.95
CA THR A 266 -22.15 -13.64 11.92
C THR A 266 -22.50 -14.41 10.64
N LYS A 267 -21.55 -15.30 10.30
CA LYS A 267 -21.68 -16.70 9.85
C LYS A 267 -23.01 -17.09 9.17
N LYS A 268 -22.94 -17.46 7.89
CA LYS A 268 -23.53 -18.72 7.37
C LYS A 268 -23.00 -19.11 5.99
N THR A 269 -22.70 -20.39 5.90
CA THR A 269 -22.34 -21.24 4.76
C THR A 269 -23.34 -21.12 3.61
N PHE A 270 -22.89 -21.23 2.36
CA PHE A 270 -23.82 -21.42 1.23
C PHE A 270 -23.32 -22.46 0.21
N VAL A 271 -24.20 -23.42 -0.08
CA VAL A 271 -24.15 -24.44 -1.14
C VAL A 271 -25.05 -23.94 -2.29
N PRO A 272 -24.69 -24.10 -3.59
CA PRO A 272 -25.28 -23.32 -4.70
C PRO A 272 -26.37 -24.04 -5.53
N LYS A 273 -27.06 -23.24 -6.39
CA LYS A 273 -27.96 -23.50 -7.57
C LYS A 273 -29.46 -23.19 -7.31
N ALA A 274 -30.28 -22.60 -8.21
CA ALA A 274 -30.18 -22.20 -9.63
C ALA A 274 -31.37 -21.28 -10.07
N PHE A 275 -31.30 -20.73 -11.30
CA PHE A 275 -32.37 -20.16 -12.18
C PHE A 275 -33.10 -18.87 -11.70
N ALA A 276 -33.49 -17.86 -12.51
CA ALA A 276 -33.48 -17.55 -13.95
C ALA A 276 -33.77 -16.03 -14.18
N LEU A 277 -33.32 -15.49 -15.34
CA LEU A 277 -33.94 -14.52 -16.30
C LEU A 277 -35.06 -13.55 -15.80
N LYS A 278 -35.24 -12.28 -16.19
CA LYS A 278 -34.67 -11.30 -17.16
C LYS A 278 -35.41 -9.92 -16.92
N PRO A 279 -35.22 -8.85 -17.71
CA PRO A 279 -35.07 -7.46 -17.25
C PRO A 279 -36.31 -6.56 -17.48
N SER A 280 -36.26 -5.31 -16.98
CA SER A 280 -37.06 -4.21 -17.52
C SER A 280 -36.36 -2.84 -17.38
N ASN A 281 -36.20 -2.17 -18.53
CA ASN A 281 -36.30 -0.73 -18.83
C ASN A 281 -36.69 0.20 -17.66
N SER A 282 -36.30 1.47 -17.57
CA SER A 282 -35.71 2.46 -18.47
C SER A 282 -35.30 3.66 -17.60
N ASN A 283 -34.35 4.48 -18.03
CA ASN A 283 -34.55 5.93 -18.25
C ASN A 283 -33.22 6.65 -18.41
N THR A 284 -33.19 7.39 -19.51
CA THR A 284 -32.26 8.45 -19.88
C THR A 284 -32.06 9.46 -18.73
N MET A 285 -30.82 9.67 -18.30
CA MET A 285 -30.44 10.87 -17.55
C MET A 285 -29.31 11.59 -18.28
N GLU A 286 -29.58 12.84 -18.64
CA GLU A 286 -28.61 13.81 -19.13
C GLU A 286 -27.43 13.93 -18.16
N ALA A 287 -26.21 13.91 -18.72
CA ALA A 287 -24.97 13.96 -17.95
C ALA A 287 -24.82 15.33 -17.25
N LYS A 288 -25.21 15.43 -15.98
CA LYS A 288 -24.85 16.57 -15.12
C LYS A 288 -23.31 16.65 -15.03
N LYS A 289 -22.72 17.76 -15.46
CA LYS A 289 -21.29 18.05 -15.29
C LYS A 289 -20.98 18.21 -13.79
N PHE A 290 -20.47 17.16 -13.17
CA PHE A 290 -19.93 17.22 -11.81
C PHE A 290 -18.64 18.04 -11.80
N ARG A 291 -18.50 18.96 -10.83
CA ARG A 291 -17.29 19.79 -10.68
C ARG A 291 -16.29 19.09 -9.77
N GLN A 292 -15.01 19.39 -9.94
CA GLN A 292 -13.92 18.75 -9.20
C GLN A 292 -13.16 19.79 -8.36
N CYS A 293 -12.79 19.43 -7.13
CA CYS A 293 -11.97 20.26 -6.26
C CYS A 293 -10.56 20.40 -6.86
N SER A 294 -10.07 21.63 -6.99
CA SER A 294 -8.79 21.93 -7.62
C SER A 294 -7.60 21.42 -6.80
N TYR A 295 -7.74 21.31 -5.48
CA TYR A 295 -6.72 20.74 -4.58
C TYR A 295 -6.83 19.23 -4.44
N CYS A 296 -7.84 18.74 -3.71
CA CYS A 296 -7.95 17.32 -3.32
C CYS A 296 -8.59 16.40 -4.37
N LYS A 297 -8.99 16.96 -5.53
CA LYS A 297 -9.58 16.24 -6.65
C LYS A 297 -10.90 15.49 -6.36
N ALA A 298 -11.54 15.74 -5.21
CA ALA A 298 -12.88 15.25 -4.90
C ALA A 298 -13.92 15.77 -5.92
N TYR A 299 -14.96 14.99 -6.21
CA TYR A 299 -16.07 15.39 -7.07
C TYR A 299 -17.23 15.97 -6.24
N GLU A 300 -17.94 16.93 -6.82
CA GLU A 300 -19.09 17.58 -6.21
C GLU A 300 -20.26 16.58 -6.10
N GLU A 301 -20.57 16.14 -4.87
CA GLU A 301 -21.74 15.32 -4.57
C GLU A 301 -23.00 16.20 -4.51
N GLY A 302 -24.14 15.69 -5.00
CA GLY A 302 -25.32 16.49 -5.36
C GLY A 302 -25.92 17.41 -4.30
N SER A 303 -25.57 17.26 -3.02
CA SER A 303 -26.02 18.11 -1.91
C SER A 303 -24.99 19.18 -1.47
N ARG A 304 -23.69 19.00 -1.74
CA ARG A 304 -22.62 19.93 -1.33
C ARG A 304 -22.11 20.73 -2.52
N LYS A 305 -22.35 22.04 -2.51
CA LYS A 305 -21.83 22.94 -3.54
C LYS A 305 -20.39 23.35 -3.24
N PHE A 306 -19.48 23.13 -4.19
CA PHE A 306 -18.08 23.55 -4.04
C PHE A 306 -17.94 25.07 -4.11
N LYS A 307 -17.05 25.62 -3.29
CA LYS A 307 -16.73 27.06 -3.24
C LYS A 307 -15.84 27.44 -4.42
N LYS A 308 -16.11 28.59 -5.04
CA LYS A 308 -15.28 29.13 -6.12
C LYS A 308 -14.16 30.01 -5.55
N CYS A 309 -12.99 30.01 -6.18
CA CYS A 309 -11.99 31.06 -5.92
C CYS A 309 -12.57 32.43 -6.30
N LYS A 310 -12.74 33.32 -5.32
CA LYS A 310 -13.24 34.68 -5.58
C LYS A 310 -12.33 35.46 -6.55
N ARG A 311 -11.01 35.32 -6.39
CA ARG A 311 -10.04 36.01 -7.26
C ARG A 311 -10.07 35.51 -8.72
N CYS A 312 -10.29 34.21 -8.95
CA CYS A 312 -10.51 33.70 -10.31
C CYS A 312 -11.75 34.33 -10.97
N VAL A 313 -12.83 34.50 -10.21
CA VAL A 313 -14.07 35.11 -10.71
C VAL A 313 -13.84 36.59 -11.04
N ASP A 314 -13.23 37.33 -10.12
CA ASP A 314 -12.98 38.77 -10.25
C ASP A 314 -12.02 39.08 -11.42
N GLU A 315 -10.99 38.25 -11.62
CA GLU A 315 -9.99 38.43 -12.69
C GLU A 315 -10.45 37.87 -14.05
N LYS A 316 -11.67 37.33 -14.13
CA LYS A 316 -12.25 36.62 -15.29
C LYS A 316 -11.33 35.53 -15.81
N TRP A 317 -10.80 34.72 -14.90
CA TRP A 317 -9.93 33.59 -15.23
C TRP A 317 -10.69 32.55 -16.04
N LYS A 318 -10.09 32.05 -17.13
CA LYS A 318 -10.75 31.18 -18.12
C LYS A 318 -11.30 29.88 -17.51
N GLU A 319 -10.57 29.33 -16.55
CA GLU A 319 -10.97 28.14 -15.77
C GLU A 319 -11.01 28.46 -14.29
N THR A 320 -12.21 28.78 -13.78
CA THR A 320 -12.39 29.06 -12.34
C THR A 320 -12.10 27.81 -11.50
N ARG A 321 -11.27 27.94 -10.46
CA ARG A 321 -11.02 26.86 -9.51
C ARG A 321 -12.16 26.68 -8.50
N TYR A 322 -12.42 25.43 -8.14
CA TYR A 322 -13.48 25.01 -7.21
C TYR A 322 -12.86 24.26 -6.03
N TYR A 323 -13.41 24.40 -4.82
CA TYR A 323 -12.89 23.77 -3.62
C TYR A 323 -14.00 23.16 -2.78
N CYS A 324 -13.76 21.97 -2.25
CA CYS A 324 -14.72 21.30 -1.36
C CYS A 324 -14.86 22.01 0.00
N ASP A 325 -13.80 22.65 0.47
CA ASP A 325 -13.77 23.41 1.72
C ASP A 325 -12.73 24.55 1.68
N ALA A 326 -12.67 25.35 2.75
CA ALA A 326 -11.74 26.47 2.87
C ALA A 326 -10.28 26.02 3.03
N VAL A 327 -10.04 24.83 3.59
CA VAL A 327 -8.70 24.30 3.82
C VAL A 327 -8.05 23.97 2.48
N CYS A 328 -8.76 23.25 1.61
CA CYS A 328 -8.33 22.96 0.25
C CYS A 328 -8.06 24.23 -0.57
N GLN A 329 -8.82 25.31 -0.32
CA GLN A 329 -8.58 26.59 -0.98
C GLN A 329 -7.28 27.26 -0.48
N ILE A 330 -7.04 27.23 0.84
CA ILE A 330 -5.84 27.83 1.45
C ILE A 330 -4.59 27.05 1.05
N ASP A 331 -4.63 25.73 1.07
CA ASP A 331 -3.48 24.90 0.72
C ASP A 331 -3.10 25.04 -0.77
N ASP A 332 -4.09 24.98 -1.66
CA ASP A 332 -3.86 25.22 -3.10
C ASP A 332 -3.32 26.62 -3.36
N TRP A 333 -3.79 27.61 -2.59
CA TRP A 333 -3.32 28.98 -2.66
C TRP A 333 -1.82 29.08 -2.39
N TYR A 334 -1.35 28.53 -1.27
CA TYR A 334 0.07 28.62 -0.90
C TYR A 334 0.98 27.76 -1.77
N GLN A 335 0.50 26.65 -2.32
CA GLN A 335 1.35 25.76 -3.12
C GLN A 335 1.57 26.25 -4.55
N VAL A 336 0.49 26.63 -5.25
CA VAL A 336 0.58 26.87 -6.71
C VAL A 336 -0.32 28.02 -7.14
N HIS A 337 -1.53 28.10 -6.60
CA HIS A 337 -2.56 28.96 -7.15
C HIS A 337 -2.28 30.47 -6.94
N HIS A 338 -1.58 30.84 -5.87
CA HIS A 338 -1.13 32.22 -5.68
C HIS A 338 -0.11 32.67 -6.74
N GLU A 339 0.86 31.81 -7.07
CA GLU A 339 1.89 32.12 -8.07
C GLU A 339 1.29 32.25 -9.48
N GLU A 340 0.31 31.40 -9.81
CA GLU A 340 -0.44 31.51 -11.07
C GLU A 340 -1.09 32.88 -11.20
N HIS A 341 -1.79 33.34 -10.16
CA HIS A 341 -2.40 34.67 -10.14
C HIS A 341 -1.38 35.80 -10.26
N THR A 342 -0.22 35.66 -9.63
CA THR A 342 0.87 36.63 -9.68
C THR A 342 1.43 36.75 -11.10
N ARG A 343 1.78 35.61 -11.73
CA ARG A 343 2.26 35.56 -13.12
C ARG A 343 1.24 36.07 -14.13
N TYR A 344 -0.05 35.77 -13.92
CA TYR A 344 -1.13 36.25 -14.79
C TYR A 344 -1.27 37.78 -14.77
N LYS A 345 -1.11 38.41 -13.58
CA LYS A 345 -1.10 39.87 -13.46
C LYS A 345 0.10 40.50 -14.15
N GLU A 346 1.30 39.93 -13.98
CA GLU A 346 2.51 40.40 -14.64
C GLU A 346 2.36 40.36 -16.17
N HIS A 347 1.83 39.26 -16.72
CA HIS A 347 1.55 39.15 -18.15
C HIS A 347 0.49 40.14 -18.67
N LYS A 348 -0.54 40.45 -17.86
CA LYS A 348 -1.51 41.49 -18.22
C LYS A 348 -0.89 42.88 -18.23
N LEU A 349 -0.05 43.20 -17.23
CA LEU A 349 0.62 44.50 -17.11
C LEU A 349 1.62 44.76 -18.25
N VAL A 350 2.38 43.74 -18.66
CA VAL A 350 3.30 43.80 -19.81
C VAL A 350 2.53 44.04 -21.11
N LYS A 351 1.42 43.31 -21.35
CA LYS A 351 0.58 43.52 -22.53
C LYS A 351 -0.05 44.91 -22.61
N THR A 352 -0.44 45.50 -21.48
CA THR A 352 -0.94 46.89 -21.45
C THR A 352 0.14 47.95 -21.70
N ARG A 353 1.40 47.68 -21.33
CA ARG A 353 2.54 48.58 -21.63
C ARG A 353 2.93 48.52 -23.10
N ASP A 354 3.00 47.33 -23.69
CA ASP A 354 3.29 47.15 -25.13
C ASP A 354 2.22 47.76 -26.04
N ASN A 355 0.95 47.71 -25.62
CA ASN A 355 -0.13 48.34 -26.39
C ASN A 355 -0.10 49.87 -26.32
N ARG A 356 0.39 50.47 -25.23
CA ARG A 356 0.59 51.93 -25.12
C ARG A 356 1.80 52.42 -25.91
N ALA A 357 2.86 51.61 -26.03
CA ALA A 357 4.04 51.95 -26.83
C ALA A 357 3.80 51.87 -28.35
N LYS A 358 2.73 51.19 -28.79
CA LYS A 358 2.31 51.11 -30.20
C LYS A 358 1.25 52.14 -30.61
N THR A 359 0.83 53.01 -29.69
CA THR A 359 -0.18 54.06 -29.94
C THR A 359 0.37 55.48 -29.77
N VAL A 360 1.70 55.65 -29.75
CA VAL A 360 2.38 56.96 -29.83
C VAL A 360 3.06 57.09 -31.17
#